data_AF-A0A535S447-F1
#
_entry.id   AF-A0A535S447-F1
#
_cell.length_a   1.000
_cell.length_b   1.000
_cell.length_c   1.000
_cell.angle_alpha   90.00
_cell.angle_beta   90.00
_cell.angle_gamma   90.00
#
_symmetry.space_group_name_H-M   'P 1'
#
loop_
_entity.id
_entity.type
_entity.pdbx_description
1 polymer ?
#
loop_
_entity_poly.entity_id
_entity_poly.type
_entity_poly.pdbx_seq_one_letter_code
_entity_poly.pdbx_strand_id
1 'polypeptide(L)' 'EATAPEHRREEMGDILFIVAKAALWLDIDAEEALRRANRKFRQRFQKVEEIIRQEERTIASYSDEEWGELWERAKG' A
#
# COMPACT_ATOMS: atom_id res chain seq x y z
N GLU A 1 4.93 28.91 -14.42
CA GLU A 1 4.29 27.83 -13.65
C GLU A 1 5.35 26.85 -13.17
N ALA A 2 5.82 27.03 -11.93
CA ALA A 2 6.65 26.09 -11.20
C ALA A 2 5.90 25.59 -9.95
N THR A 3 4.56 25.57 -10.03
CA THR A 3 3.67 25.37 -8.88
C THR A 3 3.05 23.98 -8.85
N ALA A 4 2.95 23.24 -9.97
CA ALA A 4 2.17 21.99 -10.00
C ALA A 4 2.80 20.82 -9.21
N PRO A 5 4.11 20.53 -9.27
CA PRO A 5 4.71 19.48 -8.45
C PRO A 5 4.73 19.82 -6.96
N GLU A 6 5.05 21.07 -6.62
CA GLU A 6 5.16 21.61 -5.27
C GLU A 6 3.80 21.63 -4.59
N HIS A 7 2.79 22.16 -5.28
CA HIS A 7 1.40 22.20 -4.81
C HIS A 7 0.84 20.78 -4.59
N ARG A 8 1.15 19.82 -5.47
CA ARG A 8 0.75 18.42 -5.22
C ARG A 8 1.39 17.81 -3.96
N ARG A 9 2.62 18.20 -3.62
CA ARG A 9 3.28 17.75 -2.39
C ARG A 9 2.67 18.39 -1.15
N GLU A 10 2.30 19.66 -1.24
CA GLU A 10 1.59 20.40 -0.19
C GLU A 10 0.23 19.74 0.12
N GLU A 11 -0.61 19.56 -0.90
CA GLU A 11 -1.92 18.90 -0.77
C GLU A 11 -1.82 17.47 -0.22
N MET A 12 -0.83 16.70 -0.69
CA MET A 12 -0.58 15.36 -0.14
C MET A 12 -0.16 15.41 1.33
N GLY A 13 0.63 16.42 1.71
CA GLY A 13 1.02 16.67 3.10
C GLY A 13 -0.18 16.92 4.00
N ASP A 14 -1.13 17.74 3.56
CA ASP A 14 -2.36 18.05 4.31
C ASP A 14 -3.24 16.82 4.51
N ILE A 15 -3.36 15.96 3.49
CA ILE A 15 -4.07 14.68 3.59
C ILE A 15 -3.40 13.76 4.61
N LEU A 16 -2.07 13.62 4.57
CA LEU A 16 -1.34 12.80 5.54
C LEU A 16 -1.47 13.35 6.96
N PHE A 17 -1.42 14.68 7.12
CA PHE A 17 -1.58 15.36 8.40
C PHE A 17 -2.98 15.11 8.99
N ILE A 18 -4.05 15.27 8.19
CA ILE A 18 -5.41 15.05 8.71
C ILE A 18 -5.66 13.58 9.08
N VAL A 19 -5.06 12.63 8.35
CA VAL A 19 -5.13 11.19 8.70
C VAL A 19 -4.39 10.91 10.00
N ALA A 20 -3.20 11.46 10.20
CA ALA A 20 -2.46 11.33 11.47
C ALA A 20 -3.20 12.01 12.63
N LYS A 21 -3.83 13.17 12.40
CA LYS A 21 -4.69 13.85 13.37
C LYS A 21 -5.93 13.04 13.72
N ALA A 22 -6.54 12.36 12.75
CA ALA A 22 -7.67 11.48 13.00
C ALA A 22 -7.28 10.30 13.90
N ALA A 23 -6.10 9.70 13.69
CA ALA A 23 -5.57 8.67 14.58
C ALA A 23 -5.41 9.20 16.03
N LEU A 24 -4.88 10.41 16.19
CA LEU A 24 -4.77 11.06 17.51
C LEU A 24 -6.14 11.26 18.19
N TRP A 25 -7.17 11.71 17.47
CA TRP A 25 -8.52 11.85 18.04
C TRP A 25 -9.15 10.53 18.46
N LEU A 26 -8.72 9.42 17.85
CA LEU A 26 -9.17 8.07 18.16
C LEU A 26 -8.29 7.39 19.22
N ASP A 27 -7.31 8.09 19.80
CA ASP A 27 -6.32 7.55 20.74
C ASP A 27 -5.51 6.38 20.14
N ILE A 28 -5.21 6.47 18.84
CA ILE A 28 -4.42 5.50 18.09
C ILE A 28 -3.04 6.08 17.81
N ASP A 29 -1.99 5.31 18.13
CA ASP A 29 -0.62 5.62 17.69
C ASP A 29 -0.51 5.42 16.16
N ALA A 30 -0.41 6.54 15.44
CA ALA A 30 -0.36 6.56 13.98
C ALA A 30 0.87 5.83 13.41
N GLU A 31 2.03 5.93 14.09
CA GLU A 31 3.27 5.30 13.65
C GLU A 31 3.17 3.78 13.75
N GLU A 32 2.68 3.27 14.88
CA GLU A 32 2.47 1.84 15.06
C GLU A 32 1.36 1.30 14.14
N ALA A 33 0.28 2.05 13.92
CA ALA A 33 -0.75 1.69 12.96
C ALA A 33 -0.20 1.56 11.53
N LEU A 34 0.64 2.50 11.09
CA LEU A 34 1.31 2.45 9.80
C LEU A 34 2.30 1.28 9.73
N ARG A 35 3.09 1.03 10.78
CA ARG A 35 3.99 -0.14 10.86
C ARG A 35 3.22 -1.44 10.71
N ARG A 36 2.07 -1.59 11.36
CA ARG A 36 1.19 -2.77 11.22
C ARG A 36 0.67 -2.91 9.79
N ALA A 37 0.22 -1.82 9.18
CA ALA A 37 -0.22 -1.84 7.78
C ALA A 37 0.90 -2.30 6.84
N ASN A 38 2.12 -1.79 7.01
CA ASN A 38 3.30 -2.19 6.23
C ASN A 38 3.65 -3.67 6.41
N ARG A 39 3.61 -4.19 7.65
CA ARG A 39 3.81 -5.63 7.92
C ARG A 39 2.77 -6.49 7.20
N LYS A 40 1.49 -6.11 7.28
CA LYS A 40 0.38 -6.80 6.60
C LYS A 40 0.55 -6.78 5.08
N PHE A 41 0.93 -5.63 4.50
CA PHE A 41 1.21 -5.51 3.07
C PHE A 41 2.36 -6.44 2.65
N ARG A 42 3.47 -6.43 3.40
CA ARG A 42 4.63 -7.28 3.13
C ARG A 42 4.27 -8.77 3.17
N GLN A 43 3.51 -9.21 4.16
CA GLN A 43 3.05 -10.61 4.26
C GLN A 43 2.20 -11.03 3.06
N ARG A 44 1.30 -10.15 2.60
CA ARG A 44 0.48 -10.40 1.40
C ARG A 44 1.36 -10.45 0.16
N PHE A 45 2.30 -9.51 0.02
CA PHE A 45 3.20 -9.50 -1.13
C PHE A 45 4.08 -10.76 -1.19
N GLN A 46 4.54 -11.26 -0.05
CA GLN A 46 5.27 -12.54 0.01
C GLN A 46 4.42 -13.73 -0.47
N LYS A 47 3.12 -13.75 -0.19
CA LYS A 47 2.20 -14.77 -0.74
C LYS A 47 2.06 -14.63 -2.26
N VAL A 48 1.98 -13.40 -2.77
CA VAL A 48 1.97 -13.16 -4.22
C VAL A 48 3.25 -13.68 -4.87
N GLU A 49 4.42 -13.38 -4.30
CA GLU A 49 5.70 -13.89 -4.80
C GLU A 49 5.78 -15.42 -4.81
N GLU A 50 5.22 -16.07 -3.79
CA GLU A 50 5.13 -17.53 -3.73
C GLU A 50 4.22 -18.10 -4.82
N ILE A 51 3.05 -17.49 -5.05
CA ILE A 51 2.14 -17.90 -6.14
C ILE A 51 2.83 -17.78 -7.50
N ILE A 52 3.47 -16.64 -7.76
CA ILE A 52 4.18 -16.39 -9.03
C ILE A 52 5.28 -17.43 -9.24
N ARG A 53 6.01 -17.78 -8.16
CA ARG A 53 7.05 -18.82 -8.19
C ARG A 53 6.47 -20.20 -8.53
N GLN A 54 5.34 -20.56 -7.93
CA GLN A 54 4.66 -21.84 -8.19
C GLN A 54 4.10 -21.95 -9.61
N GLU A 55 3.69 -20.82 -10.19
CA GLU A 55 3.19 -20.75 -11.56
C GLU A 55 4.31 -20.68 -12.61
N GLU A 56 5.59 -20.65 -12.18
CA GLU A 56 6.78 -20.53 -13.05
C GLU A 56 6.72 -19.33 -14.01
N ARG A 57 6.01 -18.28 -13.60
CA ARG A 57 5.84 -17.03 -14.36
C ARG A 57 6.73 -15.92 -13.83
N THR A 58 6.89 -14.86 -14.61
CA THR A 58 7.54 -13.64 -14.14
C THR A 58 6.51 -12.61 -13.72
N ILE A 59 6.86 -11.77 -12.75
CA ILE A 59 6.02 -10.69 -12.22
C ILE A 59 5.50 -9.74 -13.32
N ALA A 60 6.29 -9.53 -14.38
CA ALA A 60 5.95 -8.67 -15.51
C ALA A 60 5.02 -9.34 -16.54
N SER A 61 4.77 -10.65 -16.42
CA SER A 61 3.90 -11.40 -17.34
C SER A 61 2.42 -11.37 -16.96
N TYR A 62 2.07 -10.76 -15.82
CA TYR A 62 0.70 -10.62 -15.35
C TYR A 62 0.10 -9.31 -15.84
N SER A 63 -1.12 -9.39 -16.36
CA SER A 63 -1.98 -8.24 -16.65
C SER A 63 -2.51 -7.60 -15.36
N ASP A 64 -3.05 -6.39 -15.47
CA ASP A 64 -3.65 -5.66 -14.32
C ASP A 64 -4.80 -6.46 -13.66
N GLU A 65 -5.56 -7.20 -14.46
CA GLU A 65 -6.65 -8.07 -13.97
C GLU A 65 -6.10 -9.23 -13.15
N GLU A 66 -5.12 -9.96 -13.68
CA GLU A 66 -4.49 -11.08 -12.97
C GLU A 66 -3.74 -10.60 -11.70
N TRP A 67 -3.19 -9.39 -11.71
CA TRP A 67 -2.62 -8.75 -10.51
C TRP A 67 -3.65 -8.55 -9.40
N GLY A 68 -4.86 -8.12 -9.77
CA GLY A 68 -5.99 -8.02 -8.86
C GLY A 68 -6.34 -9.38 -8.25
N GLU A 69 -6.42 -10.42 -9.08
CA GLU A 69 -6.70 -11.79 -8.64
C GLU A 69 -5.62 -12.35 -7.71
N LEU A 70 -4.33 -12.15 -8.04
CA LEU A 70 -3.20 -12.51 -7.18
C LEU A 70 -3.30 -11.84 -5.82
N TRP A 71 -3.65 -10.55 -5.80
CA TRP A 71 -3.78 -9.78 -4.57
C TRP A 71 -4.94 -10.27 -3.71
N GLU A 72 -6.10 -10.59 -4.29
CA GLU A 72 -7.22 -11.18 -3.56
C GLU A 72 -6.87 -12.57 -3.00
N ARG A 73 -6.20 -13.42 -3.77
CA ARG A 73 -5.66 -14.71 -3.30
C ARG A 73 -4.70 -14.54 -2.12
N ALA A 74 -3.87 -13.50 -2.14
CA ALA A 74 -2.92 -13.22 -1.06
C ALA A 74 -3.55 -12.59 0.19
N LYS A 75 -4.71 -11.93 0.06
CA LYS A 75 -5.45 -11.37 1.21
C LYS A 75 -6.08 -12.46 2.08
N GLY A 76 -6.53 -13.57 1.47
CA GLY A 76 -6.98 -14.79 2.15
C GLY A 76 -5.83 -15.47 2.89
#